data_AF-A0AAV7WNM3-F1
#
_entry.id   AF-A0AAV7WNM3-F1
#
_cell.length_a   1.000
_cell.length_b   1.000
_cell.length_c   1.000
_cell.angle_alpha   90.00
_cell.angle_beta   90.00
_cell.angle_gamma   90.00
#
_symmetry.space_group_name_H-M   'P 1'
#
loop_
_entity.id
_entity.type
_entity.pdbx_description
1 polymer ?
#
loop_
_entity_poly.entity_id
_entity_poly.type
_entity_poly.pdbx_seq_one_letter_code
_entity_poly.pdbx_strand_id
1 'polypeptide(L)' 'MSRNTKVVLIFGGFITAVAAAFYPIFFHPLMHIEEYKKEQGVNRAEIIQEDVQPPGLKVWSDPFNRK' A
#
# COMPACT_ATOMS: atom_id res chain seq x y z
N MET A 1 -21.31 -21.69 26.36
CA MET A 1 -21.21 -21.20 24.97
C MET A 1 -21.31 -22.36 24.02
N SER A 2 -22.14 -22.25 22.97
CA SER A 2 -22.21 -23.27 21.93
C SER A 2 -20.88 -23.37 21.17
N ARG A 3 -20.58 -24.55 20.61
CA ARG A 3 -19.40 -24.77 19.76
C ARG A 3 -19.35 -23.77 18.60
N ASN A 4 -20.51 -23.45 18.01
CA ASN A 4 -20.61 -22.50 16.91
C ASN A 4 -20.26 -21.08 17.36
N THR A 5 -20.67 -20.67 18.56
CA THR A 5 -20.33 -19.36 19.12
C THR A 5 -18.82 -19.21 19.30
N LYS A 6 -18.12 -20.25 19.77
CA LYS A 6 -16.66 -20.21 19.93
C LYS A 6 -15.96 -20.07 18.58
N VAL A 7 -16.41 -20.80 17.56
CA VAL A 7 -15.84 -20.72 16.20
C VAL A 7 -16.03 -19.32 15.61
N VAL A 8 -17.22 -18.74 15.73
CA VAL A 8 -17.50 -17.37 15.25
C VAL A 8 -16.59 -16.35 15.92
N LEU A 9 -16.37 -16.46 17.23
CA LEU A 9 -15.50 -15.52 17.95
C LEU A 9 -14.04 -15.65 17.56
N ILE A 10 -13.52 -16.87 17.44
CA ILE A 10 -12.13 -17.09 17.03
C ILE A 10 -11.91 -16.59 15.59
N PHE A 11 -12.78 -16.98 14.67
CA PHE A 11 -12.64 -16.61 13.27
C PHE A 11 -12.90 -15.11 13.05
N GLY A 12 -13.93 -14.55 13.65
CA GLY A 12 -14.23 -13.12 13.58
C GLY A 12 -13.14 -12.26 14.21
N GLY A 13 -12.57 -12.70 15.34
CA GLY A 13 -11.43 -12.04 15.97
C GLY A 13 -10.19 -12.08 15.08
N PHE A 14 -9.90 -13.22 14.47
CA PHE A 14 -8.79 -13.37 13.53
C PHE A 14 -8.93 -12.45 12.31
N ILE A 15 -10.09 -12.43 11.65
CA ILE A 15 -10.33 -11.56 10.49
C ILE A 15 -10.23 -10.08 10.89
N THR A 16 -10.76 -9.71 12.05
CA THR A 16 -10.63 -8.35 12.59
C THR A 16 -9.16 -7.96 12.81
N ALA A 17 -8.36 -8.86 13.40
CA ALA A 17 -6.94 -8.61 13.63
C ALA A 17 -6.17 -8.45 12.30
N VAL A 18 -6.46 -9.29 11.32
CA VAL A 18 -5.89 -9.21 9.96
C VAL A 18 -6.26 -7.86 9.33
N ALA A 19 -7.54 -7.50 9.30
CA ALA A 19 -8.00 -6.25 8.72
C ALA A 19 -7.36 -5.03 9.40
N ALA A 20 -7.25 -5.03 10.73
CA ALA A 20 -6.60 -3.96 11.48
C ALA A 20 -5.11 -3.83 11.13
N ALA A 21 -4.38 -4.95 11.03
CA ALA A 21 -2.97 -4.95 10.64
C ALA A 21 -2.75 -4.45 9.21
N PHE A 22 -3.67 -4.76 8.29
CA PHE A 22 -3.59 -4.36 6.88
C PHE A 22 -4.16 -2.96 6.59
N TYR A 23 -4.91 -2.35 7.53
CA TYR A 23 -5.47 -1.02 7.36
C TYR A 23 -4.46 0.05 6.93
N PRO A 24 -3.31 0.23 7.61
CA PRO A 24 -2.32 1.25 7.21
C PRO A 24 -1.60 0.94 5.90
N ILE A 25 -1.64 -0.31 5.41
CA ILE A 25 -0.92 -0.76 4.21
C ILE A 25 -1.78 -0.57 2.96
N PHE A 26 -3.06 -0.93 3.04
CA PHE A 26 -3.97 -0.91 1.88
C PHE A 26 -4.94 0.26 1.93
N PHE A 27 -5.68 0.42 3.01
CA PHE A 27 -6.82 1.33 3.05
C PHE A 27 -6.37 2.78 3.26
N HIS A 28 -5.49 3.02 4.24
CA HIS A 28 -5.03 4.36 4.55
C HIS A 28 -4.38 5.06 3.34
N PRO A 29 -3.44 4.44 2.58
CA PRO A 29 -2.83 5.10 1.44
C PRO A 29 -3.82 5.35 0.29
N LEU A 30 -4.77 4.44 0.09
CA LEU A 30 -5.82 4.60 -0.93
C LEU A 30 -6.82 5.71 -0.60
N MET A 31 -7.01 6.02 0.69
CA MET A 31 -7.87 7.14 1.12
C MET A 31 -7.12 8.48 1.15
N HIS A 32 -5.79 8.47 1.21
CA HIS A 32 -4.94 9.66 1.35
C HIS A 32 -3.96 9.83 0.18
N ILE A 33 -4.41 9.49 -1.04
CA ILE A 33 -3.55 9.43 -2.23
C ILE A 33 -2.74 10.71 -2.45
N GLU A 34 -3.36 11.88 -2.27
CA GLU A 34 -2.69 13.17 -2.53
C GLU A 34 -1.57 13.47 -1.52
N GLU A 35 -1.72 13.06 -0.26
CA GLU A 35 -0.68 13.19 0.76
C GLU A 35 0.52 12.30 0.42
N TYR A 36 0.26 11.03 0.09
CA TYR A 36 1.32 10.09 -0.32
C TYR A 36 2.01 10.53 -1.62
N LYS A 37 1.29 11.09 -2.58
CA LYS A 37 1.90 11.67 -3.80
C LYS A 37 2.84 12.83 -3.46
N LYS A 38 2.42 13.72 -2.55
CA LYS A 38 3.23 14.85 -2.10
C LYS A 38 4.49 14.36 -1.38
N GLU A 39 4.35 13.45 -0.42
CA GLU A 39 5.49 12.85 0.29
C GLU A 39 6.44 12.14 -0.67
N GLN A 40 5.91 11.38 -1.63
CA GLN A 40 6.72 10.72 -2.66
C GLN A 40 7.47 11.74 -3.52
N GLY A 41 6.84 12.86 -3.88
CA GLY A 41 7.48 13.94 -4.62
C GLY A 41 8.66 14.55 -3.86
N VAL A 42 8.51 14.76 -2.55
CA VAL A 42 9.60 15.26 -1.69
C VAL A 42 10.72 14.21 -1.56
N ASN A 43 10.37 12.96 -1.26
CA ASN A 43 11.33 11.86 -1.07
C ASN A 43 12.11 11.51 -2.34
N ARG A 44 11.60 11.86 -3.53
CA ARG A 44 12.23 11.58 -4.83
C ARG A 44 12.74 12.84 -5.55
N ALA A 45 12.74 14.00 -4.90
CA ALA A 45 13.10 15.27 -5.53
C ALA A 45 14.52 15.28 -6.14
N GLU A 46 15.43 14.49 -5.57
CA GLU A 46 16.83 14.42 -5.99
C GLU A 46 17.15 13.17 -6.81
N ILE A 47 16.15 12.35 -7.14
CA ILE A 47 16.35 11.11 -7.90
C ILE A 47 16.07 11.38 -9.37
N ILE A 48 17.13 11.45 -10.17
CA ILE A 48 17.04 11.37 -11.64
C ILE A 48 16.81 9.91 -11.99
N GLN A 49 15.58 9.56 -12.38
CA GLN A 49 15.17 8.16 -12.57
C GLN A 49 15.94 7.46 -13.68
N GLU A 50 16.40 8.23 -14.66
CA GLU A 50 17.22 7.81 -15.79
C GLU A 50 18.61 7.35 -15.33
N ASP A 51 19.16 7.97 -14.29
CA ASP A 51 20.52 7.70 -13.80
C ASP A 51 20.57 6.49 -12.85
N VAL A 52 19.45 6.20 -12.18
CA VAL A 52 19.31 4.99 -11.34
C VAL A 52 19.09 3.74 -12.18
N GLN A 53 18.51 3.89 -13.38
CA GLN A 53 18.09 2.75 -14.17
C GLN A 53 19.20 2.19 -15.05
N PRO A 54 19.25 0.85 -15.24
CA PRO A 54 20.19 0.25 -16.15
C PRO A 54 19.99 0.80 -17.57
N PRO A 55 21.07 1.14 -18.29
CA PRO A 55 20.97 1.66 -19.65
C PRO A 55 20.29 0.64 -20.58
N GLY A 56 19.47 1.14 -21.51
CA GLY A 56 18.77 0.30 -22.49
C GLY A 56 17.41 -0.25 -22.05
N LEU A 57 16.95 0.07 -20.83
CA LEU A 57 15.61 -0.28 -20.35
C LEU A 57 14.67 0.93 -20.35
N LYS A 58 13.38 0.69 -20.57
CA LYS A 58 12.34 1.74 -20.48
C LYS A 58 12.29 2.25 -19.04
N VAL A 59 12.47 3.56 -18.88
CA VAL A 59 12.32 4.27 -17.59
C VAL A 59 10.98 3.87 -16.97
N TRP A 60 10.99 3.37 -15.73
CA TRP A 60 9.78 3.12 -14.92
C TRP A 60 9.10 4.44 -14.54
N SER A 61 8.62 5.18 -15.54
CA SER A 61 7.97 6.46 -15.34
C SER A 61 6.53 6.24 -14.87
N ASP A 62 6.37 6.44 -13.57
CA ASP A 62 5.11 6.70 -12.88
C ASP A 62 4.06 5.57 -12.92
N PRO A 63 3.82 4.84 -11.79
CA PRO A 63 2.79 3.80 -11.73
C PRO A 63 1.37 4.33 -11.98
N PHE A 64 1.17 5.64 -11.96
CA PHE A 64 -0.10 6.32 -12.24
C PHE A 64 -0.21 6.83 -13.68
N ASN A 65 0.88 6.85 -14.46
CA ASN A 65 0.91 7.30 -15.85
C ASN A 65 0.73 6.13 -16.83
N ARG A 66 -0.15 5.19 -16.49
CA ARG A 66 -0.66 4.21 -17.45
C ARG A 66 -1.82 4.87 -18.19
N LYS A 67 -1.54 5.42 -19.36
CA LYS A 67 -2.58 5.56 -20.38
C LYS A 67 -3.06 4.18 -20.83
#